data_AF-A0A2D0KBU8-F1
#
_entry.id   AF-A0A2D0KBU8-F1
#
_cell.length_a   1.000
_cell.length_b   1.000
_cell.length_c   1.000
_cell.angle_alpha   90.00
_cell.angle_beta   90.00
_cell.angle_gamma   90.00
#
_symmetry.space_group_name_H-M   'P 1'
#
loop_
_entity.id
_entity.type
_entity.pdbx_description
1 polymer ?
#
loop_
_entity_poly.entity_id
_entity_poly.type
_entity_poly.pdbx_seq_one_letter_code
_entity_poly.pdbx_strand_id
1 'polypeptide(L)'
;MWPFKRKAAETRSVSIDEFLSLAGISNTKSGEHVSPSTAEGLPAVMNAVTVISEAVATMPCYLYRVQHQNGKESREWLSDHPVDYLLNEYPNDCQTPFQFKRTLMRHCLLNGNAYAVIVWGKDGQPQSLHPYPPSAVVPQRLSDHRFAYTITEPYSGKVKTYLQEEVLHLRYATEDGFLGRSPVTICRETLGLGLAQQRHGASIMKEGMMAAGVIKAADWLDGIKGNKALEALERYKGARNAGKTPILEGGWNTNS
;
A
#
# COMPACT_ATOMS: atom_id res chain seq x y z
N MET A 1 44.53 -21.69 5.57
CA MET A 1 43.09 -21.80 5.90
C MET A 1 42.50 -20.40 5.96
N TRP A 2 41.65 -20.05 4.99
CA TRP A 2 41.02 -18.73 4.87
C TRP A 2 39.56 -18.83 5.34
N PRO A 3 39.05 -18.04 6.30
CA PRO A 3 37.68 -18.21 6.76
C PRO A 3 36.75 -17.30 5.96
N PHE A 4 35.96 -17.88 5.05
CA PHE A 4 34.79 -17.21 4.50
C PHE A 4 33.67 -17.21 5.54
N LYS A 5 33.44 -16.04 6.15
CA LYS A 5 32.26 -15.77 6.97
C LYS A 5 31.05 -15.73 6.03
N ARG A 6 30.19 -16.76 6.04
CA ARG A 6 28.91 -16.71 5.33
C ARG A 6 28.11 -15.52 5.85
N LYS A 7 27.69 -14.62 4.95
CA LYS A 7 26.73 -13.55 5.27
C LYS A 7 25.47 -14.21 5.85
N ALA A 8 24.99 -13.69 6.98
CA ALA A 8 23.72 -14.10 7.55
C ALA A 8 22.62 -13.91 6.50
N ALA A 9 21.76 -14.91 6.35
CA ALA A 9 20.59 -14.82 5.48
C ALA A 9 19.69 -13.69 6.01
N GLU A 10 19.58 -12.63 5.23
CA GLU A 10 18.72 -11.49 5.50
C GLU A 10 17.27 -12.01 5.52
N THR A 11 16.72 -12.17 6.72
CA THR A 11 15.34 -12.64 6.89
C THR A 11 14.45 -11.43 6.66
N ARG A 12 14.06 -11.17 5.41
CA ARG A 12 13.04 -10.17 5.10
C ARG A 12 11.75 -10.58 5.80
N SER A 13 11.32 -9.82 6.80
CA SER A 13 10.01 -9.97 7.42
C SER A 13 8.97 -9.53 6.38
N VAL A 14 8.43 -10.51 5.65
CA VAL A 14 7.33 -10.28 4.70
C VAL A 14 6.08 -9.95 5.52
N SER A 15 5.46 -8.81 5.24
CA SER A 15 4.20 -8.45 5.90
C SER A 15 3.09 -9.43 5.54
N ILE A 16 2.07 -9.59 6.39
CA ILE A 16 0.98 -10.57 6.14
C ILE A 16 0.30 -10.29 4.79
N ASP A 17 0.08 -9.02 4.43
CA ASP A 17 -0.49 -8.65 3.13
C ASP A 17 0.42 -9.03 1.96
N GLU A 18 1.74 -8.86 2.11
CA GLU A 18 2.71 -9.24 1.09
C GLU A 18 2.81 -10.77 0.94
N PHE A 19 2.69 -11.52 2.05
CA PHE A 19 2.59 -12.98 2.01
C PHE A 19 1.30 -13.44 1.33
N LEU A 20 0.15 -12.85 1.67
CA LEU A 20 -1.14 -13.17 1.06
C LEU A 20 -1.17 -12.86 -0.44
N SER A 21 -0.58 -11.72 -0.84
CA SER A 21 -0.38 -11.35 -2.23
C SER A 21 0.49 -12.39 -2.96
N LEU A 22 1.64 -12.76 -2.38
CA LEU A 22 2.56 -13.74 -2.96
C LEU A 22 1.95 -15.16 -3.03
N ALA A 23 1.13 -15.52 -2.05
CA ALA A 23 0.39 -16.78 -2.00
C ALA A 23 -0.83 -16.79 -2.94
N GLY A 24 -1.15 -15.68 -3.62
CA GLY A 24 -2.29 -15.58 -4.53
C GLY A 24 -3.65 -15.64 -3.81
N ILE A 25 -3.69 -15.37 -2.51
CA ILE A 25 -4.93 -15.39 -1.73
C ILE A 25 -5.65 -14.06 -1.97
N SER A 26 -6.74 -14.12 -2.73
CA SER A 26 -7.58 -12.95 -2.99
C SER A 26 -8.32 -12.52 -1.73
N ASN A 27 -8.45 -11.21 -1.54
CA ASN A 27 -9.22 -10.59 -0.47
C ASN A 27 -10.44 -9.79 -1.00
N THR A 28 -10.84 -10.01 -2.26
CA THR A 28 -12.01 -9.37 -2.90
C THR A 28 -12.84 -10.37 -3.68
N LYS A 29 -14.11 -10.04 -3.97
CA LYS A 29 -15.00 -10.90 -4.78
C LYS A 29 -14.58 -10.99 -6.24
N SER A 30 -13.77 -10.04 -6.72
CA SER A 30 -13.25 -10.02 -8.09
C SER A 30 -12.13 -11.04 -8.34
N GLY A 31 -11.59 -11.66 -7.28
CA GLY A 31 -10.45 -12.56 -7.37
C GLY A 31 -9.09 -11.85 -7.34
N GLU A 32 -9.07 -10.51 -7.31
CA GLU A 32 -7.83 -9.73 -7.15
C GLU A 32 -7.47 -9.50 -5.69
N HIS A 33 -6.18 -9.35 -5.41
CA HIS A 33 -5.65 -9.02 -4.08
C HIS A 33 -5.38 -7.52 -3.97
N VAL A 34 -6.12 -6.85 -3.10
CA VAL A 34 -5.99 -5.41 -2.84
C VAL A 34 -5.16 -5.19 -1.58
N SER A 35 -3.97 -4.66 -1.77
CA SER A 35 -3.07 -4.19 -0.73
C SER A 35 -2.76 -2.70 -0.99
N PRO A 36 -2.17 -1.99 -0.03
CA PRO A 36 -1.69 -0.62 -0.25
C PRO A 36 -0.85 -0.45 -1.52
N SER A 37 0.06 -1.39 -1.78
CA SER A 37 0.95 -1.35 -2.95
C SER A 37 0.22 -1.68 -4.25
N THR A 38 -0.73 -2.62 -4.26
CA THR A 38 -1.51 -2.93 -5.47
C THR A 38 -2.54 -1.82 -5.76
N ALA A 39 -3.10 -1.20 -4.72
CA ALA A 39 -4.01 -0.07 -4.83
C ALA A 39 -3.33 1.17 -5.44
N GLU A 40 -2.08 1.47 -5.05
CA GLU A 40 -1.28 2.54 -5.68
C GLU A 40 -0.99 2.28 -7.17
N GLY A 41 -1.09 1.04 -7.64
CA GLY A 41 -1.01 0.71 -9.06
C GLY A 41 -2.12 1.36 -9.90
N LEU A 42 -3.25 1.72 -9.28
CA LEU A 42 -4.31 2.47 -9.93
C LEU A 42 -3.96 3.97 -9.96
N PRO A 43 -3.83 4.61 -11.14
CA PRO A 43 -3.44 6.03 -11.23
C PRO A 43 -4.37 6.97 -10.47
N ALA A 44 -5.66 6.65 -10.41
CA ALA A 44 -6.64 7.41 -9.65
C ALA A 44 -6.33 7.44 -8.14
N VAL A 45 -5.94 6.30 -7.57
CA VAL A 45 -5.56 6.18 -6.15
C VAL A 45 -4.25 6.91 -5.89
N MET A 46 -3.23 6.67 -6.72
CA MET A 46 -1.92 7.32 -6.60
C MET A 46 -2.04 8.84 -6.61
N ASN A 47 -2.82 9.40 -7.55
CA ASN A 47 -3.04 10.84 -7.65
C ASN A 47 -3.81 11.38 -6.46
N ALA A 48 -4.90 10.72 -6.04
CA ALA A 48 -5.70 11.18 -4.89
C ALA A 48 -4.87 11.20 -3.60
N VAL A 49 -4.12 10.14 -3.33
CA VAL A 49 -3.22 10.05 -2.16
C VAL A 49 -2.16 11.14 -2.24
N THR A 50 -1.57 11.36 -3.42
CA THR A 50 -0.53 12.39 -3.62
C THR A 50 -1.08 13.79 -3.36
N VAL A 51 -2.18 14.17 -4.00
CA VAL A 51 -2.79 15.51 -3.86
C VAL A 51 -3.13 15.80 -2.40
N ILE A 52 -3.79 14.86 -1.70
CA ILE A 52 -4.15 15.07 -0.29
C ILE A 52 -2.89 15.15 0.59
N SER A 53 -1.93 14.24 0.39
CA SER A 53 -0.71 14.22 1.20
C SER A 53 0.15 15.45 1.02
N GLU A 54 0.26 15.99 -0.20
CA GLU A 54 1.03 17.19 -0.51
C GLU A 54 0.30 18.44 0.00
N ALA A 55 -1.02 18.51 -0.16
CA ALA A 55 -1.82 19.62 0.36
C ALA A 55 -1.71 19.75 1.89
N VAL A 56 -1.69 18.63 2.62
CA VAL A 56 -1.48 18.67 4.08
C VAL A 56 -0.03 18.99 4.42
N ALA A 57 0.92 18.50 3.63
CA ALA A 57 2.35 18.73 3.88
C ALA A 57 2.79 20.19 3.69
N THR A 58 2.11 20.96 2.83
CA THR A 58 2.39 22.39 2.65
C THR A 58 1.85 23.26 3.77
N MET A 59 0.92 22.77 4.59
CA MET A 59 0.31 23.55 5.67
C MET A 59 1.26 23.62 6.88
N PRO A 60 1.59 24.84 7.37
CA PRO A 60 2.30 24.99 8.63
C PRO A 60 1.39 24.59 9.80
N CYS A 61 1.99 24.03 10.85
CA CYS A 61 1.29 23.61 12.06
C CYS A 61 1.69 24.55 13.21
N TYR A 62 0.89 25.57 13.46
CA TYR A 62 1.18 26.55 14.52
C TYR A 62 0.66 26.09 15.89
N LEU A 63 1.52 26.17 16.90
CA LEU A 63 1.14 25.86 18.28
C LEU A 63 0.63 27.11 19.01
N TYR A 64 -0.63 27.12 19.43
CA TYR A 64 -1.22 28.24 20.17
C TYR A 64 -1.42 27.90 21.64
N ARG A 65 -1.06 28.84 22.54
CA ARG A 65 -1.51 28.84 23.92
C ARG A 65 -2.84 29.55 24.01
N VAL A 66 -3.86 28.83 24.48
CA VAL A 66 -5.18 29.41 24.76
C VAL A 66 -5.16 29.97 26.17
N GLN A 67 -5.37 31.28 26.30
CA GLN A 67 -5.52 31.95 27.59
C GLN A 67 -6.95 32.48 27.72
N HIS A 68 -7.54 32.32 28.91
CA HIS A 68 -8.82 32.92 29.25
C HIS A 68 -8.57 34.05 30.25
N GLN A 69 -8.64 35.30 29.78
CA GLN A 69 -8.58 36.47 30.65
C GLN A 69 -9.88 37.26 30.53
N ASN A 70 -10.49 37.59 31.68
CA ASN A 70 -11.73 38.38 31.76
C ASN A 70 -12.88 37.89 30.87
N GLY A 71 -13.06 36.56 30.75
CA GLY A 71 -14.12 35.96 29.94
C GLY A 71 -13.90 36.03 28.42
N LYS A 72 -12.75 36.51 27.95
CA LYS A 72 -12.35 36.46 26.53
C LYS A 72 -11.24 35.43 26.33
N GLU A 73 -11.40 34.63 25.28
CA GLU A 73 -10.37 33.71 24.79
C GLU A 73 -9.35 34.50 23.96
N SER A 74 -8.09 34.49 24.37
CA SER A 74 -6.97 34.96 23.55
C SER A 74 -6.08 33.78 23.16
N ARG A 75 -5.54 33.83 21.94
CA ARG A 75 -4.65 32.81 21.40
C ARG A 75 -3.30 33.44 21.11
N GLU A 76 -2.28 32.97 21.79
CA GLU A 76 -0.90 33.40 21.62
C GLU A 76 -0.14 32.33 20.86
N TRP A 77 0.49 32.68 19.73
CA TRP A 77 1.33 31.74 19.00
C TRP A 77 2.64 31.53 19.75
N LEU A 78 2.97 30.26 20.04
CA LEU A 78 4.22 29.86 20.68
C LEU A 78 5.25 29.43 19.62
N SER A 79 5.83 30.40 18.91
CA SER A 79 6.87 30.14 17.89
C SER A 79 8.12 29.46 18.44
N ASP A 80 8.46 29.74 19.71
CA ASP A 80 9.70 29.26 20.32
C ASP A 80 9.57 27.86 20.95
N HIS A 81 8.39 27.24 20.84
CA HIS A 81 8.15 25.93 21.44
C HIS A 81 8.79 24.81 20.59
N PRO A 82 9.48 23.83 21.19
CA PRO A 82 10.15 22.75 20.45
C PRO A 82 9.23 22.02 19.46
N VAL A 83 7.96 21.80 19.83
CA VAL A 83 6.97 21.17 18.95
C VAL A 83 6.69 21.96 17.67
N ASP A 84 6.62 23.30 17.74
CA ASP A 84 6.40 24.13 16.55
C ASP A 84 7.61 24.01 15.60
N TYR A 85 8.82 24.07 16.17
CA TYR A 85 10.08 23.85 15.45
C TYR A 85 10.16 22.46 14.80
N LEU A 86 9.81 21.39 15.52
CA LEU A 86 9.84 20.03 14.98
C LEU A 86 8.87 19.84 13.81
N LEU A 87 7.67 20.42 13.91
CA LEU A 87 6.64 20.24 12.89
C LEU A 87 6.84 21.14 11.66
N ASN A 88 7.54 22.26 11.79
CA ASN A 88 7.64 23.27 10.73
C ASN A 88 9.06 23.45 10.16
N GLU A 89 10.11 23.10 10.90
CA GLU A 89 11.51 23.34 10.50
C GLU A 89 12.33 22.06 10.42
N TYR A 90 12.38 21.28 11.51
CA TYR A 90 13.30 20.14 11.60
C TYR A 90 12.69 18.94 12.35
N PRO A 91 11.95 18.05 11.67
CA PRO A 91 11.32 16.90 12.33
C PRO A 91 12.35 15.84 12.74
N ASN A 92 13.35 15.59 11.90
CA ASN A 92 14.41 14.62 12.10
C ASN A 92 15.61 14.91 11.19
N ASP A 93 16.70 14.17 11.39
CA ASP A 93 17.96 14.38 10.69
C ASP A 93 17.93 14.01 9.19
N CYS A 94 16.88 13.35 8.72
CA CYS A 94 16.85 12.72 7.40
C CYS A 94 15.82 13.33 6.44
N GLN A 95 14.84 14.08 6.93
CA GLN A 95 13.69 14.51 6.15
C GLN A 95 13.32 15.96 6.46
N THR A 96 12.80 16.66 5.44
CA THR A 96 12.19 17.98 5.63
C THR A 96 10.79 17.85 6.29
N PRO A 97 10.28 18.92 6.93
CA PRO A 97 8.92 18.96 7.47
C PRO A 97 7.85 18.54 6.46
N PHE A 98 8.00 19.00 5.21
CA PHE A 98 7.13 18.62 4.11
C PHE A 98 7.17 17.11 3.85
N GLN A 99 8.37 16.52 3.74
CA GLN A 99 8.51 15.08 3.51
C GLN A 99 7.96 14.27 4.67
N PHE A 100 8.18 14.71 5.91
CA PHE A 100 7.66 14.07 7.11
C PHE A 100 6.12 14.04 7.14
N LYS A 101 5.47 15.20 7.01
CA LYS A 101 4.00 15.31 6.98
C LYS A 101 3.40 14.52 5.83
N ARG A 102 4.01 14.60 4.64
CA ARG A 102 3.60 13.84 3.46
C ARG A 102 3.66 12.33 3.72
N THR A 103 4.76 11.85 4.30
CA THR A 103 4.97 10.43 4.60
C THR A 103 3.92 9.91 5.58
N LEU A 104 3.69 10.64 6.68
CA LEU A 104 2.67 10.27 7.66
C LEU A 104 1.26 10.26 7.04
N MET A 105 0.93 11.26 6.24
CA MET A 105 -0.39 11.31 5.59
C MET A 105 -0.57 10.16 4.60
N ARG A 106 0.47 9.81 3.81
CA ARG A 106 0.43 8.64 2.91
C ARG A 106 0.19 7.34 3.69
N HIS A 107 0.92 7.13 4.79
CA HIS A 107 0.70 5.96 5.65
C HIS A 107 -0.74 5.90 6.17
N CYS A 108 -1.29 7.03 6.59
CA CYS A 108 -2.66 7.14 7.08
C CYS A 108 -3.70 6.82 5.99
N LEU A 109 -3.54 7.36 4.79
CA LEU A 109 -4.47 7.14 3.66
C LEU A 109 -4.40 5.73 3.07
N LEU A 110 -3.23 5.10 3.08
CA LEU A 110 -3.05 3.78 2.48
C LEU A 110 -3.34 2.65 3.48
N ASN A 111 -2.81 2.76 4.69
CA ASN A 111 -2.82 1.69 5.70
C ASN A 111 -3.80 1.98 6.84
N GLY A 112 -4.39 3.18 6.89
CA GLY A 112 -5.32 3.61 7.93
C GLY A 112 -4.62 4.14 9.16
N ASN A 113 -3.31 3.89 9.27
CA ASN A 113 -2.52 4.15 10.45
C ASN A 113 -1.15 4.70 10.04
N ALA A 114 -0.68 5.72 10.74
CA ALA A 114 0.66 6.26 10.59
C ALA A 114 1.34 6.37 11.95
N TYR A 115 2.62 6.03 11.98
CA TYR A 115 3.40 5.97 13.21
C TYR A 115 4.68 6.80 13.08
N ALA A 116 4.97 7.61 14.09
CA ALA A 116 6.28 8.20 14.30
C ALA A 116 6.72 8.01 15.75
N VAL A 117 7.95 7.55 15.95
CA VAL A 117 8.57 7.46 17.28
C VAL A 117 9.05 8.85 17.67
N ILE A 118 8.68 9.26 18.89
CA ILE A 118 9.11 10.49 19.52
C ILE A 118 10.38 10.18 20.30
N VAL A 119 11.47 10.85 19.96
CA VAL A 119 12.71 10.81 20.76
C VAL A 119 12.65 11.94 21.76
N TRP A 120 12.66 11.59 23.04
CA TRP A 120 12.61 12.54 24.14
C TRP A 120 14.02 12.96 24.56
N GLY A 121 14.20 14.27 24.72
CA GLY A 121 15.40 14.86 25.31
C GLY A 121 15.48 14.64 26.82
N LYS A 122 16.66 14.88 27.40
CA LYS A 122 16.88 14.76 28.86
C LYS A 122 16.11 15.78 29.68
N ASP A 123 15.68 16.86 29.03
CA ASP A 123 14.85 17.94 29.52
C ASP A 123 13.34 17.61 29.46
N GLY A 124 12.97 16.42 28.96
CA GLY A 124 11.58 15.98 28.83
C GLY A 124 10.84 16.64 27.66
N GLN A 125 11.55 17.34 26.77
CA GLN A 125 10.98 17.90 25.55
C GLN A 125 11.18 16.94 24.37
N PRO A 126 10.29 16.91 23.37
CA PRO A 126 10.51 16.13 22.17
C PRO A 126 11.68 16.72 21.37
N GLN A 127 12.62 15.87 20.97
CA GLN A 127 13.83 16.25 20.23
C GLN A 127 13.75 15.88 18.75
N SER A 128 13.12 14.77 18.39
CA SER A 128 12.93 14.36 17.00
C SER A 128 11.75 13.40 16.82
N LEU A 129 11.26 13.32 15.59
CA LEU A 129 10.14 12.49 15.16
C LEU A 129 10.57 11.61 14.00
N HIS A 130 10.66 10.30 14.23
CA HIS A 130 11.08 9.34 13.21
C HIS A 130 9.89 8.51 12.72
N PRO A 131 9.43 8.69 11.47
CA PRO A 131 8.32 7.91 10.94
C PRO A 131 8.76 6.46 10.68
N TYR A 132 7.88 5.52 11.00
CA TYR A 132 8.08 4.10 10.69
C TYR A 132 7.02 3.61 9.70
N PRO A 133 7.37 2.68 8.81
CA PRO A 133 6.39 2.05 7.93
C PRO A 133 5.38 1.27 8.77
N PRO A 134 4.07 1.37 8.51
CA PRO A 134 3.05 0.66 9.29
C PRO A 134 3.21 -0.86 9.29
N SER A 135 3.82 -1.44 8.26
CA SER A 135 4.14 -2.87 8.20
C SER A 135 5.16 -3.34 9.25
N ALA A 136 5.97 -2.42 9.79
CA ALA A 136 6.96 -2.73 10.82
C ALA A 136 6.43 -2.53 12.26
N VAL A 137 5.20 -2.05 12.41
CA VAL A 137 4.60 -1.69 13.68
C VAL A 137 3.44 -2.63 14.00
N VAL A 138 3.50 -3.25 15.18
CA VAL A 138 2.41 -4.08 15.72
C VAL A 138 1.83 -3.37 16.94
N PRO A 139 0.67 -2.71 16.81
CA PRO A 139 -0.02 -2.10 17.95
C PRO A 139 -0.64 -3.20 18.81
N GLN A 140 -0.47 -3.07 20.13
CA GLN A 140 -1.01 -3.97 21.13
C GLN A 140 -1.86 -3.18 22.12
N ARG A 141 -3.03 -3.73 22.46
CA ARG A 141 -3.90 -3.18 23.50
C ARG A 141 -3.55 -3.85 24.83
N LEU A 142 -3.15 -3.05 25.80
CA LEU A 142 -2.88 -3.49 27.16
C LEU A 142 -4.17 -3.45 27.99
N SER A 143 -4.11 -4.01 29.20
CA SER A 143 -5.11 -3.74 30.25
C SER A 143 -5.22 -2.23 30.50
N ASP A 144 -6.40 -1.79 30.93
CA ASP A 144 -6.72 -0.38 31.21
C ASP A 144 -6.73 0.57 29.99
N HIS A 145 -7.10 0.06 28.80
CA HIS A 145 -7.23 0.88 27.58
C HIS A 145 -5.94 1.60 27.15
N ARG A 146 -4.78 1.15 27.63
CA ARG A 146 -3.47 1.65 27.21
C ARG A 146 -3.00 0.95 25.95
N PHE A 147 -2.12 1.61 25.21
CA PHE A 147 -1.52 1.07 24.00
C PHE A 147 -0.02 0.90 24.14
N ALA A 148 0.51 -0.16 23.54
CA ALA A 148 1.94 -0.30 23.29
C ALA A 148 2.15 -0.60 21.81
N TYR A 149 3.32 -0.23 21.31
CA TYR A 149 3.69 -0.41 19.91
C TYR A 149 4.97 -1.21 19.86
N THR A 150 4.90 -2.41 19.30
CA THR A 150 6.11 -3.20 19.04
C THR A 150 6.60 -2.86 17.64
N ILE A 151 7.76 -2.24 17.54
CA ILE A 151 8.35 -1.78 16.29
C ILE A 151 9.57 -2.64 15.98
N THR A 152 9.63 -3.15 14.76
CA THR A 152 10.80 -3.85 14.24
C THR A 152 11.62 -2.89 13.40
N GLU A 153 12.84 -2.58 13.82
CA GLU A 153 13.74 -1.71 13.06
C GLU A 153 14.08 -2.36 11.70
N PRO A 154 13.75 -1.72 10.55
CA PRO A 154 13.92 -2.35 9.24
C PRO A 154 15.37 -2.73 8.91
N TYR A 155 16.34 -1.96 9.40
CA TYR A 155 17.75 -2.17 9.10
C TYR A 155 18.44 -3.11 10.09
N SER A 156 18.16 -2.97 11.39
CA SER A 156 18.81 -3.78 12.41
C SER A 156 18.09 -5.09 12.72
N GLY A 157 16.81 -5.23 12.34
CA GLY A 157 15.94 -6.33 12.73
C GLY A 157 15.64 -6.39 14.24
N LYS A 158 16.05 -5.37 14.99
CA LYS A 158 15.80 -5.28 16.43
C LYS A 158 14.34 -4.95 16.66
N VAL A 159 13.74 -5.71 17.57
CA VAL A 159 12.37 -5.48 18.01
C VAL A 159 12.42 -4.68 19.30
N LYS A 160 11.74 -3.55 19.33
CA LYS A 160 11.60 -2.71 20.52
C LYS A 160 10.14 -2.37 20.75
N THR A 161 9.70 -2.49 22.00
CA THR A 161 8.36 -2.07 22.42
C THR A 161 8.43 -0.64 22.95
N TYR A 162 7.53 0.19 22.47
CA TYR A 162 7.34 1.58 22.84
C TYR A 162 6.00 1.77 23.54
N LEU A 163 5.95 2.69 24.48
CA LEU A 163 4.73 3.09 25.18
C LEU A 163 3.91 4.07 24.33
N GLN A 164 2.64 4.25 24.73
CA GLN A 164 1.70 5.16 24.07
C GLN A 164 2.22 6.59 23.95
N GLU A 165 2.96 7.08 24.94
CA GLU A 165 3.54 8.44 24.98
C GLU A 165 4.81 8.59 24.13
N GLU A 166 5.42 7.49 23.69
CA GLU A 166 6.63 7.50 22.85
C GLU A 166 6.32 7.42 21.36
N VAL A 167 5.05 7.24 20.98
CA VAL A 167 4.64 7.06 19.58
C VAL A 167 3.50 7.99 19.23
N LEU A 168 3.75 8.87 18.26
CA LEU A 168 2.73 9.61 17.55
C LEU A 168 2.00 8.64 16.59
N HIS A 169 0.77 8.28 16.94
CA HIS A 169 -0.09 7.41 16.14
C HIS A 169 -1.26 8.20 15.55
N LEU A 170 -1.25 8.42 14.23
CA LEU A 170 -2.36 9.00 13.49
C LEU A 170 -3.26 7.89 12.95
N ARG A 171 -4.57 8.06 13.13
CA ARG A 171 -5.59 7.07 12.75
C ARG A 171 -6.59 7.70 11.78
N TYR A 172 -6.84 7.02 10.67
CA TYR A 172 -7.89 7.39 9.73
C TYR A 172 -9.19 6.65 10.09
N ALA A 173 -10.31 7.37 10.20
CA ALA A 173 -11.67 6.81 10.35
C ALA A 173 -11.76 5.55 11.24
N THR A 174 -11.43 5.69 12.53
CA THR A 174 -11.47 4.60 13.50
C THR A 174 -12.90 4.35 14.01
N GLU A 175 -13.26 3.08 14.23
CA GLU A 175 -14.56 2.69 14.81
C GLU A 175 -14.47 2.46 16.32
N ASP A 176 -13.33 1.95 16.79
CA ASP A 176 -13.08 1.55 18.18
C ASP A 176 -12.08 2.47 18.92
N GLY A 177 -11.49 3.44 18.20
CA GLY A 177 -10.45 4.33 18.71
C GLY A 177 -9.06 3.70 18.73
N PHE A 178 -8.92 2.43 18.39
CA PHE A 178 -7.65 1.69 18.48
C PHE A 178 -6.92 1.68 17.15
N LEU A 179 -7.57 1.17 16.10
CA LEU A 179 -7.00 1.10 14.75
C LEU A 179 -7.82 1.93 13.77
N GLY A 180 -7.13 2.63 12.89
CA GLY A 180 -7.73 3.28 11.75
C GLY A 180 -7.97 2.31 10.60
N ARG A 181 -8.98 2.62 9.79
CA ARG A 181 -9.35 1.87 8.57
C ARG A 181 -9.07 2.73 7.35
N SER A 182 -8.17 2.34 6.46
CA SER A 182 -7.90 3.15 5.26
C SER A 182 -9.09 3.19 4.29
N PRO A 183 -9.23 4.26 3.49
CA PRO A 183 -10.06 4.27 2.30
C PRO A 183 -9.81 3.08 1.37
N VAL A 184 -8.55 2.62 1.27
CA VAL A 184 -8.19 1.42 0.49
C VAL A 184 -8.89 0.18 1.05
N THR A 185 -8.87 0.00 2.37
CA THR A 185 -9.53 -1.13 3.03
C THR A 185 -11.06 -1.04 2.91
N ILE A 186 -11.62 0.16 3.07
CA ILE A 186 -13.06 0.41 2.97
C ILE A 186 -13.57 0.15 1.55
N CYS A 187 -12.86 0.64 0.54
CA CYS A 187 -13.26 0.57 -0.87
C CYS A 187 -12.63 -0.62 -1.61
N ARG A 188 -12.11 -1.64 -0.90
CA ARG A 188 -11.34 -2.75 -1.50
C ARG A 188 -12.07 -3.47 -2.64
N GLU A 189 -13.39 -3.65 -2.56
CA GLU A 189 -14.14 -4.35 -3.62
C GLU A 189 -14.15 -3.55 -4.92
N THR A 190 -14.36 -2.23 -4.84
CA THR A 190 -14.32 -1.34 -6.01
C THR A 190 -12.92 -1.26 -6.61
N LEU A 191 -11.90 -1.19 -5.76
CA LEU A 191 -10.50 -1.20 -6.21
C LEU A 191 -10.13 -2.54 -6.85
N GLY A 192 -10.55 -3.66 -6.26
CA GLY A 192 -10.37 -5.00 -6.80
C GLY A 192 -11.01 -5.15 -8.18
N LEU A 193 -12.24 -4.66 -8.35
CA LEU A 193 -12.90 -4.63 -9.65
C LEU A 193 -12.10 -3.82 -10.68
N GLY A 194 -11.60 -2.64 -10.31
CA GLY A 194 -10.77 -1.81 -11.19
C GLY A 194 -9.46 -2.51 -11.60
N LEU A 195 -8.80 -3.18 -10.66
CA LEU A 195 -7.61 -4.00 -10.95
C LEU A 195 -7.93 -5.18 -11.87
N ALA A 196 -9.05 -5.87 -11.63
CA ALA A 196 -9.50 -6.99 -12.46
C ALA A 196 -9.79 -6.54 -13.89
N GLN A 197 -10.42 -5.37 -14.07
CA GLN A 197 -10.67 -4.77 -15.38
C GLN A 197 -9.36 -4.41 -16.09
N GLN A 198 -8.40 -3.79 -15.40
CA GLN A 198 -7.09 -3.50 -15.97
C GLN A 198 -6.37 -4.78 -16.39
N ARG A 199 -6.37 -5.81 -15.55
CA ARG A 199 -5.76 -7.11 -15.85
C ARG A 199 -6.43 -7.80 -17.02
N HIS A 200 -7.76 -7.79 -17.07
CA HIS A 200 -8.53 -8.35 -18.17
C HIS A 200 -8.22 -7.63 -19.50
N GLY A 201 -8.24 -6.30 -19.50
CA GLY A 201 -7.86 -5.49 -20.67
C GLY A 201 -6.42 -5.74 -21.11
N ALA A 202 -5.49 -5.82 -20.17
CA ALA A 202 -4.09 -6.14 -20.45
C ALA A 202 -3.92 -7.57 -21.00
N SER A 203 -4.66 -8.55 -20.47
CA SER A 203 -4.64 -9.94 -20.97
C SER A 203 -5.18 -10.03 -22.39
N ILE A 204 -6.32 -9.37 -22.67
CA ILE A 204 -6.87 -9.32 -24.03
C ILE A 204 -5.88 -8.67 -24.99
N MET A 205 -5.30 -7.54 -24.60
CA MET A 205 -4.32 -6.86 -25.45
C MET A 205 -3.09 -7.74 -25.66
N LYS A 206 -2.57 -8.38 -24.61
CA LYS A 206 -1.39 -9.25 -24.68
C LYS A 206 -1.64 -10.50 -25.50
N GLU A 207 -2.75 -11.18 -25.27
CA GLU A 207 -3.08 -12.50 -25.83
C GLU A 207 -3.87 -12.41 -27.13
N GLY A 208 -4.38 -11.23 -27.52
CA GLY A 208 -5.07 -10.99 -28.80
C GLY A 208 -6.39 -11.75 -28.98
N MET A 209 -6.80 -12.50 -27.97
CA MET A 209 -7.93 -13.41 -28.02
C MET A 209 -8.94 -12.98 -26.97
N MET A 210 -9.76 -11.98 -27.30
CA MET A 210 -11.17 -12.10 -26.85
C MET A 210 -11.66 -13.44 -27.39
N ALA A 211 -12.53 -14.17 -26.67
CA ALA A 211 -13.11 -15.40 -27.20
C ALA A 211 -13.81 -15.11 -28.54
N ALA A 212 -13.06 -15.17 -29.64
CA ALA A 212 -13.43 -14.58 -30.92
C ALA A 212 -14.31 -15.52 -31.75
N GLY A 213 -14.64 -16.68 -31.19
CA GLY A 213 -15.48 -17.69 -31.81
C GLY A 213 -15.30 -19.05 -31.16
N VAL A 214 -16.28 -19.91 -31.38
CA VAL A 214 -16.17 -21.35 -31.08
C VAL A 214 -15.76 -22.02 -32.38
N ILE A 215 -14.60 -22.67 -32.39
CA ILE A 215 -14.20 -23.53 -33.52
C ILE A 215 -14.96 -24.83 -33.40
N LYS A 216 -15.83 -25.12 -34.37
CA LYS A 216 -16.55 -26.39 -34.48
C LYS A 216 -15.87 -27.27 -35.53
N ALA A 217 -15.40 -28.44 -35.12
CA ALA A 217 -14.98 -29.49 -36.04
C ALA A 217 -16.19 -30.37 -36.40
N ALA A 218 -16.29 -30.78 -37.66
CA ALA A 218 -17.35 -31.68 -38.13
C ALA A 218 -17.14 -33.14 -37.66
N ASP A 219 -15.88 -33.54 -37.49
CA ASP A 219 -15.47 -34.88 -37.05
C ASP A 219 -14.82 -34.85 -35.66
N TRP A 220 -14.83 -36.00 -34.98
CA TRP A 220 -14.14 -36.18 -33.71
C TRP A 220 -12.62 -36.01 -33.88
N LEU A 221 -12.03 -35.10 -33.10
CA LEU A 221 -10.59 -34.86 -33.12
C LEU A 221 -9.88 -35.94 -32.30
N ASP A 222 -9.14 -36.83 -32.97
CA ASP A 222 -8.19 -37.74 -32.33
C ASP A 222 -6.97 -36.96 -31.79
N GLY A 223 -6.26 -37.49 -30.80
CA GLY A 223 -5.25 -36.76 -30.01
C GLY A 223 -4.13 -36.12 -30.84
N ILE A 224 -3.73 -36.73 -31.95
CA ILE A 224 -2.72 -36.19 -32.87
C ILE A 224 -3.27 -34.98 -33.66
N LYS A 225 -4.54 -35.03 -34.08
CA LYS A 225 -5.19 -33.95 -34.84
C LYS A 225 -5.55 -32.77 -33.93
N GLY A 226 -5.97 -33.05 -32.69
CA GLY A 226 -6.24 -32.04 -31.67
C GLY A 226 -5.01 -31.24 -31.28
N ASN A 227 -3.84 -31.89 -31.14
CA ASN A 227 -2.59 -31.18 -30.82
C ASN A 227 -2.13 -30.26 -31.95
N LYS A 228 -2.27 -30.67 -33.22
CA LYS A 228 -1.97 -29.79 -34.36
C LYS A 228 -2.93 -28.60 -34.45
N ALA A 229 -4.20 -28.81 -34.11
CA ALA A 229 -5.19 -27.73 -34.04
C ALA A 229 -4.84 -26.71 -32.95
N LEU A 230 -4.40 -27.19 -31.78
CA LEU A 230 -4.00 -26.34 -30.67
C LEU A 230 -2.72 -25.57 -30.98
N GLU A 231 -1.72 -26.22 -31.59
CA GLU A 231 -0.49 -25.56 -32.06
C GLU A 231 -0.79 -24.49 -33.13
N ALA A 232 -1.72 -24.77 -34.06
CA ALA A 232 -2.17 -23.78 -35.03
C ALA A 232 -2.84 -22.59 -34.34
N LEU A 233 -3.67 -22.83 -33.32
CA LEU A 233 -4.35 -21.77 -32.55
C LEU A 233 -3.37 -20.92 -31.74
N GLU A 234 -2.35 -21.54 -31.15
CA GLU A 234 -1.27 -20.83 -30.44
C GLU A 234 -0.50 -19.86 -31.35
N ARG A 235 -0.35 -20.16 -32.65
CA ARG A 235 0.28 -19.23 -33.62
C ARG A 235 -0.50 -17.94 -33.83
N TYR A 236 -1.80 -17.94 -33.53
CA TYR A 236 -2.67 -16.77 -33.62
C TYR A 236 -2.88 -16.07 -32.27
N LYS A 237 -2.35 -16.65 -31.17
CA LYS A 237 -2.31 -15.99 -29.87
C LYS A 237 -1.34 -14.79 -29.92
N GLY A 238 -1.74 -13.69 -29.30
CA GLY A 238 -0.92 -12.51 -29.07
C GLY A 238 -1.42 -11.24 -29.74
N ALA A 239 -1.14 -10.07 -29.13
CA ALA A 239 -1.44 -8.73 -29.65
C ALA A 239 -1.05 -8.55 -31.13
N ARG A 240 0.13 -9.07 -31.49
CA ARG A 240 0.73 -8.95 -32.83
C ARG A 240 0.02 -9.78 -33.90
N ASN A 241 -0.80 -10.73 -33.49
CA ASN A 241 -1.54 -11.64 -34.36
C ASN A 241 -3.06 -11.36 -34.33
N ALA A 242 -3.49 -10.35 -33.56
CA ALA A 242 -4.88 -9.91 -33.51
C ALA A 242 -5.37 -9.47 -34.90
N GLY A 243 -6.56 -9.93 -35.29
CA GLY A 243 -7.17 -9.64 -36.60
C GLY A 243 -6.70 -10.52 -37.76
N LYS A 244 -5.79 -11.48 -37.54
CA LYS A 244 -5.47 -12.50 -38.55
C LYS A 244 -6.57 -13.57 -38.57
N THR A 245 -7.11 -13.84 -39.76
CA THR A 245 -8.04 -14.95 -39.95
C THR A 245 -7.29 -16.28 -39.73
N PRO A 246 -7.73 -17.13 -38.79
CA PRO A 246 -7.10 -18.43 -38.58
C PRO A 246 -7.29 -19.29 -39.84
N ILE A 247 -6.20 -19.90 -40.33
CA ILE A 247 -6.29 -20.87 -41.43
C ILE A 247 -6.79 -22.18 -40.84
N LEU A 248 -7.95 -22.65 -41.29
CA LEU A 248 -8.55 -23.89 -40.82
C LEU A 248 -8.59 -24.91 -41.98
N GLU A 249 -7.95 -26.07 -41.79
CA GLU A 249 -7.98 -27.18 -42.75
C GLU A 249 -9.14 -28.14 -42.43
N GLY A 250 -9.77 -28.73 -43.46
CA GLY A 250 -10.71 -29.86 -43.27
C GLY A 250 -12.16 -29.49 -42.90
N GLY A 251 -12.74 -28.46 -43.51
CA GLY A 251 -14.19 -28.19 -43.40
C GLY A 251 -14.62 -27.53 -42.09
N TRP A 252 -13.71 -26.89 -41.36
CA TRP A 252 -14.05 -26.15 -40.15
C TRP A 252 -14.66 -24.79 -40.52
N ASN A 253 -15.72 -24.43 -39.80
CA ASN A 253 -16.43 -23.18 -40.00
C ASN A 253 -16.21 -22.26 -38.80
N THR A 254 -15.96 -20.99 -39.08
CA THR A 254 -15.99 -19.91 -38.08
C THR A 254 -17.35 -19.23 -38.15
N ASN A 255 -18.09 -19.20 -37.05
CA ASN A 255 -19.22 -18.29 -36.93
C ASN A 255 -18.67 -16.94 -36.45
N SER A 256 -18.65 -15.96 -37.34
CA SER A 256 -18.50 -14.54 -36.99
C SER A 256 -19.83 -13.97 -36.53
#